data_AF-A0A958CQ03-F1
#
_entry.id   AF-A0A958CQ03-F1
#
_cell.length_a   1.000
_cell.length_b   1.000
_cell.length_c   1.000
_cell.angle_alpha   90.00
_cell.angle_beta   90.00
_cell.angle_gamma   90.00
#
_symmetry.space_group_name_H-M   'P 1'
#
loop_
_entity.id
_entity.type
_entity.pdbx_description
1 polymer ?
#
loop_
_entity_poly.entity_id
_entity_poly.type
_entity_poly.pdbx_seq_one_letter_code
_entity_poly.pdbx_strand_id
1 'polypeptide(L)'
;ISVGDFVLSGGEIAALLIVDAVTRLLPGALGQEHGADEDSHATGLLEYPHYTRPPDFRGWQIPDVLVSGHHSNVARWRRQQSLLRTWQRRPDMLELAWLTEDDLRFLERLEAEPELAERFQQGL
;
A
#
# COMPACT_ATOMS: atom_id res chain seq x y z
N ILE A 1 -0.31 15.21 22.03
CA ILE A 1 -0.31 14.36 20.82
C ILE A 1 -1.54 13.46 20.94
N SER A 2 -2.43 13.47 19.96
CA SER A 2 -3.48 12.46 19.83
C SER A 2 -3.03 11.40 18.82
N VAL A 3 -3.39 10.14 19.01
CA VAL A 3 -3.10 9.02 18.07
C VAL A 3 -4.34 8.59 17.27
N GLY A 4 -5.48 9.27 17.48
CA GLY A 4 -6.72 9.06 16.74
C GLY A 4 -7.96 9.55 17.49
N ASP A 5 -9.10 9.56 16.80
CA ASP A 5 -10.37 10.08 17.31
C ASP A 5 -11.14 9.03 18.12
N PHE A 6 -10.56 8.62 19.25
CA PHE A 6 -11.16 7.67 20.19
C PHE A 6 -10.64 7.89 21.62
N VAL A 7 -11.33 7.33 22.61
CA VAL A 7 -10.98 7.48 24.04
C VAL A 7 -10.30 6.22 24.55
N LEU A 8 -9.16 6.39 25.23
CA LEU A 8 -8.46 5.33 25.96
C LEU A 8 -8.58 5.55 27.47
N SER A 9 -8.46 4.48 28.27
CA SER A 9 -8.48 4.57 29.74
C SER A 9 -7.25 5.26 30.33
N GLY A 10 -6.16 5.32 29.56
CA GLY A 10 -4.86 5.88 29.96
C GLY A 10 -3.97 6.15 28.75
N GLY A 11 -2.83 6.80 28.97
CA GLY A 11 -1.91 7.26 27.92
C GLY A 11 -0.87 6.22 27.49
N GLU A 12 -0.78 5.09 28.17
CA GLU A 12 0.30 4.10 28.00
C GLU A 12 0.33 3.50 26.59
N ILE A 13 -0.84 3.14 26.04
CA ILE A 13 -0.95 2.61 24.67
C ILE A 13 -0.55 3.68 23.64
N ALA A 14 -1.01 4.92 23.82
CA ALA A 14 -0.65 6.02 22.92
C ALA A 14 0.87 6.30 22.96
N ALA A 15 1.48 6.25 24.14
CA ALA A 15 2.92 6.39 24.29
C ALA A 15 3.69 5.27 23.58
N LEU A 16 3.26 4.01 23.71
CA LEU A 16 3.87 2.87 23.02
C LEU A 16 3.74 2.97 21.49
N LEU A 17 2.59 3.41 20.97
CA LEU A 17 2.40 3.63 19.54
C LEU A 17 3.38 4.67 18.99
N ILE A 18 3.57 5.77 19.72
CA ILE A 18 4.52 6.82 19.32
C ILE A 18 5.95 6.31 19.38
N VAL A 19 6.33 5.61 20.46
CA VAL A 19 7.67 5.02 20.60
C VAL A 19 7.96 4.05 19.47
N ASP A 20 7.04 3.16 19.13
CA ASP A 20 7.18 2.22 18.02
C ASP A 20 7.37 2.96 16.69
N ALA A 21 6.44 3.84 16.32
CA ALA A 21 6.48 4.58 15.06
C ALA A 21 7.76 5.41 14.88
N VAL A 22 8.21 6.12 15.92
CA VAL A 22 9.43 6.93 15.86
C VAL A 22 10.69 6.06 15.84
N THR A 23 10.72 4.97 16.60
CA THR A 23 11.88 4.07 16.65
C THR A 23 12.15 3.42 15.30
N ARG A 24 11.11 3.10 14.52
CA ARG A 24 11.25 2.54 13.16
C ARG A 24 11.98 3.47 12.19
N LEU A 25 12.03 4.78 12.46
CA LEU A 25 12.75 5.76 11.66
C LEU A 25 14.24 5.88 12.03
N LEU A 26 14.68 5.24 13.13
CA LEU A 26 16.07 5.28 13.54
C LEU A 26 16.94 4.36 12.65
N PRO A 27 18.14 4.79 12.25
CA PRO A 27 19.06 3.96 11.48
C PRO A 27 19.33 2.61 12.16
N GLY A 28 19.17 1.53 11.42
CA GLY A 28 19.40 0.16 11.89
C GLY A 28 18.26 -0.48 12.68
N ALA A 29 17.15 0.22 12.95
CA ALA A 29 16.04 -0.33 13.72
C ALA A 29 15.26 -1.43 12.95
N LEU A 30 15.12 -1.30 11.64
CA LEU A 30 14.32 -2.22 10.80
C LEU A 30 15.14 -3.35 10.16
N GLY A 31 16.47 -3.34 10.29
CA GLY A 31 17.37 -4.28 9.60
C GLY A 31 17.46 -4.11 8.07
N GLN A 32 16.39 -3.64 7.42
CA GLN A 32 16.35 -3.22 6.01
C GLN A 32 16.35 -1.69 5.92
N GLU A 33 17.34 -1.10 5.26
CA GLU A 33 17.57 0.35 5.24
C GLU A 33 16.38 1.17 4.71
N HIS A 34 15.67 0.64 3.71
CA HIS A 34 14.55 1.32 3.03
C HIS A 34 13.18 0.74 3.36
N GLY A 35 13.07 -0.10 4.40
CA GLY A 35 11.80 -0.75 4.73
C GLY A 35 10.66 0.24 5.01
N ALA A 36 10.98 1.36 5.68
CA ALA A 36 10.00 2.40 5.98
C ALA A 36 9.60 3.26 4.77
N ASP A 37 10.40 3.30 3.70
CA ASP A 37 10.16 4.16 2.54
C ASP A 37 9.03 3.59 1.64
N GLU A 38 8.79 2.28 1.71
CA GLU A 38 7.74 1.58 0.95
C GLU A 38 6.44 1.34 1.74
N ASP A 39 6.40 1.72 3.02
CA ASP A 39 5.23 1.53 3.89
C ASP A 39 4.03 2.40 3.45
N SER A 40 2.84 2.00 3.91
CA SER A 40 1.66 2.86 3.81
C SER A 40 1.93 4.25 4.42
N HIS A 41 1.43 5.28 3.76
CA HIS A 41 1.63 6.71 4.08
C HIS A 41 3.01 7.29 3.79
N ALA A 42 4.06 6.48 3.55
CA ALA A 42 5.41 7.00 3.28
C ALA A 42 5.45 7.85 1.99
N THR A 43 4.72 7.45 0.96
CA THR A 43 4.60 8.19 -0.32
C THR A 43 3.24 8.86 -0.51
N GLY A 44 2.46 9.03 0.56
CA GLY A 44 1.08 9.52 0.48
C GLY A 44 0.05 8.51 -0.07
N LEU A 45 0.43 7.25 -0.28
CA LEU A 45 -0.46 6.17 -0.74
C LEU A 45 -0.52 5.03 0.27
N LEU A 46 -1.54 4.17 0.17
CA LEU A 46 -1.57 2.87 0.84
C LEU A 46 -0.67 1.86 0.13
N GLU A 47 -0.07 0.95 0.88
CA GLU A 47 0.82 -0.06 0.34
C GLU A 47 0.08 -1.12 -0.52
N TYR A 48 0.79 -1.63 -1.52
CA TYR A 48 0.34 -2.70 -2.40
C TYR A 48 0.15 -4.05 -1.65
N PRO A 49 -0.63 -5.00 -2.18
CA PRO A 49 -0.77 -6.31 -1.57
C PRO A 49 0.50 -7.16 -1.76
N HIS A 50 0.85 -7.89 -0.70
CA HIS A 50 2.00 -8.79 -0.69
C HIS A 50 1.57 -10.25 -0.80
N TYR A 51 2.37 -11.01 -1.54
CA TYR A 51 2.16 -12.44 -1.75
C TYR A 51 3.42 -13.19 -1.36
N THR A 52 3.24 -14.38 -0.80
CA THR A 52 4.33 -15.28 -0.45
C THR A 52 3.91 -16.72 -0.73
N ARG A 53 4.84 -17.66 -0.58
CA ARG A 53 4.60 -19.09 -0.81
C ARG A 53 3.47 -19.61 0.11
N PRO A 54 2.67 -20.59 -0.34
CA PRO A 54 2.70 -21.25 -1.66
C PRO A 54 2.04 -20.44 -2.80
N PRO A 55 2.30 -20.76 -4.09
CA PRO A 55 1.71 -20.07 -5.24
C PRO A 55 0.19 -20.13 -5.36
N ASP A 56 -0.41 -21.20 -4.84
CA ASP A 56 -1.85 -21.35 -4.67
C ASP A 56 -2.13 -21.58 -3.19
N PHE A 57 -2.95 -20.70 -2.61
CA PHE A 57 -3.48 -20.90 -1.29
C PHE A 57 -5.01 -20.88 -1.31
N ARG A 58 -5.63 -22.05 -1.13
CA ARG A 58 -7.10 -22.23 -1.10
C ARG A 58 -7.78 -21.80 -2.41
N GLY A 59 -7.12 -21.97 -3.55
CA GLY A 59 -7.60 -21.55 -4.86
C GLY A 59 -7.27 -20.09 -5.18
N TRP A 60 -6.66 -19.33 -4.26
CA TRP A 60 -6.16 -17.99 -4.54
C TRP A 60 -4.76 -18.08 -5.12
N GLN A 61 -4.66 -17.81 -6.43
CA GLN A 61 -3.39 -17.78 -7.14
C GLN A 61 -2.65 -16.46 -6.87
N ILE A 62 -1.33 -16.52 -6.87
CA ILE A 62 -0.49 -15.32 -6.99
C ILE A 62 -0.67 -14.75 -8.42
N PRO A 63 -0.80 -13.42 -8.58
CA PRO A 63 -0.84 -12.79 -9.90
C PRO A 63 0.36 -13.16 -10.78
N ASP A 64 0.11 -13.55 -12.03
CA ASP A 64 1.14 -14.02 -12.98
C ASP A 64 2.29 -13.01 -13.15
N VAL A 65 1.98 -11.72 -13.10
CA VAL A 65 2.97 -10.65 -13.18
C VAL A 65 4.06 -10.76 -12.11
N LEU A 66 3.71 -11.22 -10.90
CA LEU A 66 4.64 -11.36 -9.77
C LEU A 66 5.62 -12.53 -9.92
N VAL A 67 5.29 -13.52 -10.75
CA VAL A 67 6.15 -14.68 -11.05
C VAL A 67 6.79 -14.61 -12.43
N SER A 68 6.51 -13.56 -13.20
CA SER A 68 6.99 -13.39 -14.58
C SER A 68 8.48 -13.08 -14.71
N GLY A 69 9.15 -12.64 -13.64
CA GLY A 69 10.54 -12.17 -13.67
C GLY A 69 10.72 -10.79 -14.32
N HIS A 70 9.67 -10.14 -14.81
CA HIS A 70 9.73 -8.82 -15.43
C HIS A 70 9.64 -7.71 -14.38
N HIS A 71 10.79 -7.28 -13.84
CA HIS A 71 10.87 -6.28 -12.77
C HIS A 71 10.09 -4.97 -13.06
N SER A 72 10.13 -4.46 -14.29
CA SER A 72 9.38 -3.26 -14.67
C SER A 72 7.86 -3.46 -14.61
N ASN A 73 7.37 -4.62 -15.03
CA ASN A 73 5.95 -4.96 -14.95
C ASN A 73 5.50 -5.14 -13.49
N VAL A 74 6.35 -5.75 -12.66
CA VAL A 74 6.09 -5.89 -11.22
C VAL A 74 6.01 -4.53 -10.54
N ALA A 75 6.96 -3.63 -10.81
CA ALA A 75 6.96 -2.29 -10.24
C ALA A 75 5.70 -1.49 -10.64
N ARG A 76 5.33 -1.54 -11.93
CA ARG A 76 4.10 -0.91 -12.43
C ARG A 76 2.85 -1.50 -11.77
N TRP A 77 2.78 -2.82 -11.64
CA TRP A 77 1.65 -3.49 -10.99
C TRP A 77 1.53 -3.11 -9.51
N ARG A 78 2.65 -3.06 -8.78
CA ARG A 78 2.68 -2.63 -7.36
C ARG A 78 2.17 -1.20 -7.22
N ARG A 79 2.63 -0.28 -8.08
CA ARG A 79 2.14 1.11 -8.10
C ARG A 79 0.64 1.19 -8.37
N GLN A 80 0.14 0.47 -9.38
CA GLN A 80 -1.28 0.43 -9.71
C GLN A 80 -2.13 -0.15 -8.58
N GLN A 81 -1.66 -1.20 -7.90
CA GLN A 81 -2.37 -1.77 -6.74
C GLN A 81 -2.39 -0.81 -5.53
N SER A 82 -1.29 -0.09 -5.30
CA SER A 82 -1.22 0.95 -4.27
C SER A 82 -2.25 2.07 -4.55
N LEU A 83 -2.33 2.54 -5.80
CA LEU A 83 -3.33 3.53 -6.23
C LEU A 83 -4.75 3.00 -6.09
N LEU A 84 -5.03 1.80 -6.60
CA LEU A 84 -6.34 1.15 -6.52
C LEU A 84 -6.82 1.04 -5.07
N ARG A 85 -5.96 0.54 -4.19
CA ARG A 85 -6.29 0.37 -2.77
C ARG A 85 -6.53 1.71 -2.08
N THR A 86 -5.74 2.72 -2.42
CA THR A 86 -5.92 4.09 -1.91
C THR A 86 -7.24 4.68 -2.39
N TRP A 87 -7.51 4.62 -3.70
CA TRP A 87 -8.77 5.06 -4.29
C TRP A 87 -10.01 4.39 -3.65
N GLN A 88 -9.96 3.07 -3.41
CA GLN A 88 -11.08 2.34 -2.80
C GLN A 88 -11.31 2.63 -1.32
N ARG A 89 -10.24 2.85 -0.54
CA ARG A 89 -10.32 2.83 0.94
C ARG A 89 -10.04 4.17 1.60
N ARG A 90 -9.22 5.00 0.97
CA ARG A 90 -8.75 6.31 1.45
C ARG A 90 -8.59 7.29 0.28
N PRO A 91 -9.67 7.57 -0.48
CA PRO A 91 -9.60 8.48 -1.62
C PRO A 91 -9.10 9.88 -1.22
N ASP A 92 -9.32 10.28 0.03
CA ASP A 92 -8.80 11.52 0.63
C ASP A 92 -7.27 11.62 0.56
N MET A 93 -6.54 10.50 0.58
CA MET A 93 -5.08 10.51 0.47
C MET A 93 -4.58 10.87 -0.93
N LEU A 94 -5.40 10.67 -1.98
CA LEU A 94 -5.01 10.97 -3.36
C LEU A 94 -4.82 12.48 -3.60
N GLU A 95 -5.51 13.33 -2.83
CA GLU A 95 -5.39 14.80 -2.93
C GLU A 95 -3.98 15.31 -2.56
N LEU A 96 -3.28 14.58 -1.71
CA LEU A 96 -1.96 14.95 -1.19
C LEU A 96 -0.82 14.06 -1.73
N ALA A 97 -1.16 13.01 -2.47
CA ALA A 97 -0.18 12.07 -3.01
C ALA A 97 0.59 12.68 -4.18
N TRP A 98 1.86 12.34 -4.31
CA TRP A 98 2.64 12.65 -5.51
C TRP A 98 2.27 11.66 -6.62
N LEU A 99 1.51 12.14 -7.60
CA LEU A 99 1.00 11.36 -8.72
C LEU A 99 1.70 11.78 -10.01
N THR A 100 2.17 10.78 -10.76
CA THR A 100 2.68 10.95 -12.12
C THR A 100 1.54 11.00 -13.13
N GLU A 101 1.83 11.39 -14.38
CA GLU A 101 0.84 11.32 -15.46
C GLU A 101 0.29 9.90 -15.67
N ASP A 102 1.13 8.87 -15.52
CA ASP A 102 0.68 7.48 -15.62
C ASP A 102 -0.27 7.08 -14.48
N ASP A 103 -0.03 7.59 -13.28
CA ASP A 103 -0.90 7.35 -12.13
C ASP A 103 -2.28 8.01 -12.34
N LEU A 104 -2.30 9.26 -12.83
CA LEU A 104 -3.54 9.98 -13.13
C LEU A 104 -4.34 9.27 -14.23
N ARG A 105 -3.68 8.87 -15.34
CA ARG A 105 -4.32 8.08 -16.40
C ARG A 105 -4.91 6.77 -15.87
N PHE A 106 -4.24 6.12 -14.92
CA PHE A 106 -4.75 4.90 -14.31
C PHE A 106 -5.97 5.17 -13.42
N LEU A 107 -5.95 6.22 -12.60
CA LEU A 107 -7.07 6.62 -11.75
C LEU A 107 -8.30 7.02 -12.59
N GLU A 108 -8.12 7.81 -13.65
CA GLU A 108 -9.19 8.17 -14.60
C GLU A 108 -9.85 6.91 -15.20
N ARG A 109 -9.06 5.88 -15.52
CA ARG A 109 -9.58 4.59 -16.00
C ARG A 109 -10.36 3.84 -14.93
N LEU A 110 -9.93 3.88 -13.68
CA LEU A 110 -10.69 3.27 -12.57
C LEU A 110 -12.05 3.95 -12.36
N GLU A 111 -12.10 5.28 -12.52
CA GLU A 111 -13.36 6.03 -12.44
C GLU A 111 -14.28 5.75 -13.63
N ALA A 112 -13.73 5.68 -14.85
CA ALA A 112 -14.49 5.40 -16.06
C ALA A 112 -14.97 3.94 -16.16
N GLU A 113 -14.17 3.00 -15.65
CA GLU A 113 -14.41 1.56 -15.72
C GLU A 113 -14.28 0.92 -14.32
N PRO A 114 -15.27 1.05 -13.41
CA PRO A 114 -15.18 0.52 -12.05
C PRO A 114 -14.92 -1.00 -11.99
N GLU A 115 -15.37 -1.75 -12.99
CA GLU A 115 -15.11 -3.20 -13.13
C GLU A 115 -13.62 -3.53 -13.28
N LEU A 116 -12.80 -2.57 -13.70
CA LEU A 116 -11.34 -2.70 -13.75
C LEU A 116 -10.78 -3.02 -12.36
N ALA A 117 -11.36 -2.45 -11.31
CA ALA A 117 -10.95 -2.72 -9.93
C ALA A 117 -11.10 -4.21 -9.56
N GLU A 118 -12.18 -4.85 -10.02
CA GLU A 118 -12.44 -6.27 -9.74
C GLU A 118 -11.45 -7.18 -10.47
N ARG A 119 -11.08 -6.83 -11.71
CA ARG A 119 -10.08 -7.55 -12.51
C ARG A 119 -8.71 -7.54 -11.84
N PHE A 120 -8.28 -6.37 -11.36
CA PHE A 120 -7.02 -6.23 -10.63
C PHE A 120 -6.99 -7.01 -9.30
N GLN A 121 -8.14 -7.22 -8.65
CA GLN A 121 -8.24 -8.04 -7.44
C GLN A 121 -8.18 -9.55 -7.74
N GLN A 122 -8.63 -9.96 -8.92
CA GLN A 122 -8.53 -11.35 -9.40
C GLN A 122 -7.17 -11.70 -10.01
N GLY A 123 -6.26 -10.72 -10.11
CA GLY A 123 -4.93 -10.91 -10.71
C GLY A 123 -4.92 -10.89 -12.24
N LEU A 124 -5.96 -10.34 -12.88
CA LEU A 124 -6.19 -10.27 -14.34
C LEU A 124 -6.04 -8.86 -14.92
#